data_AF-A0A9D8B0P9-F1
#
_entry.id   AF-A0A9D8B0P9-F1
#
_cell.length_a   1.000
_cell.length_b   1.000
_cell.length_c   1.000
_cell.angle_alpha   90.00
_cell.angle_beta   90.00
_cell.angle_gamma   90.00
#
_symmetry.space_group_name_H-M   'P 1'
#
loop_
_entity.id
_entity.type
_entity.pdbx_description
1 polymer ?
#
loop_
_entity_poly.entity_id
_entity_poly.type
_entity_poly.pdbx_seq_one_letter_code
_entity_poly.pdbx_strand_id
1 'polypeptide(L)'
;MALQTVKVKLPSVLYRRLERAAVVTRQSLDVVLLQTIRGNLPPLLEDVPAEESGELRALLKLRDDDLWAVARSSIDPKQWRRHQALLRKNAAGALNEREQAELARLRAETDHQVLRKSFALAVLKWRGYALPNVEAQANNVMA
;
A
#
# COMPACT_ATOMS: atom_id res chain seq x y z
N MET A 1 -3.85 -23.28 -17.59
CA MET A 1 -4.60 -22.24 -16.83
C MET A 1 -6.05 -22.34 -17.23
N ALA A 2 -7.00 -22.27 -16.29
CA ALA A 2 -8.42 -22.25 -16.62
C ALA A 2 -8.86 -20.82 -17.00
N LEU A 3 -9.55 -20.66 -18.13
CA LEU A 3 -10.18 -19.39 -18.52
C LEU A 3 -11.60 -19.34 -17.94
N GLN A 4 -11.98 -18.17 -17.43
CA GLN A 4 -13.33 -17.90 -16.90
C GLN A 4 -13.91 -16.68 -17.61
N THR A 5 -15.15 -16.80 -18.08
CA THR A 5 -15.83 -15.72 -18.82
C THR A 5 -16.79 -14.97 -17.92
N VAL A 6 -16.57 -13.65 -17.76
CA VAL A 6 -17.44 -12.77 -16.97
C VAL A 6 -18.29 -11.92 -17.91
N LYS A 7 -19.63 -11.97 -17.78
CA LYS A 7 -20.54 -11.09 -18.52
C LYS A 7 -20.85 -9.84 -17.70
N VAL A 8 -20.45 -8.67 -18.18
CA VAL A 8 -20.69 -7.37 -17.53
C VAL A 8 -21.52 -6.47 -18.44
N LYS A 9 -22.55 -5.82 -17.90
CA LYS A 9 -23.29 -4.77 -18.62
C LYS A 9 -22.52 -3.46 -18.54
N LEU A 10 -21.91 -3.03 -19.64
CA LEU A 10 -21.18 -1.77 -19.72
C LEU A 10 -22.09 -0.66 -20.29
N PRO A 11 -22.02 0.58 -19.77
CA PRO A 11 -22.62 1.73 -20.42
C PRO A 11 -22.08 1.89 -21.86
N SER A 12 -22.95 2.18 -22.82
CA SER A 12 -22.59 2.26 -24.25
C SER A 12 -21.50 3.31 -24.54
N VAL A 13 -21.40 4.36 -23.73
CA VAL A 13 -20.31 5.36 -23.77
C VAL A 13 -18.95 4.75 -23.41
N LEU A 14 -18.90 3.90 -22.38
CA LEU A 14 -17.69 3.22 -21.94
C LEU A 14 -17.25 2.15 -22.95
N TYR A 15 -18.19 1.35 -23.44
CA TYR A 15 -17.94 0.34 -24.47
C TYR A 15 -17.31 0.97 -25.73
N ARG A 16 -17.92 2.04 -26.28
CA ARG A 16 -17.36 2.79 -27.43
C ARG A 16 -16.03 3.51 -27.14
N ARG A 17 -15.66 3.72 -25.87
CA ARG A 17 -14.32 4.23 -25.51
C ARG A 17 -13.28 3.13 -25.59
N LEU A 18 -13.62 1.92 -25.13
CA LEU A 18 -12.76 0.74 -25.18
C LEU A 18 -12.54 0.24 -26.61
N GLU A 19 -13.58 0.23 -27.46
CA GLU A 19 -13.44 -0.08 -28.89
C GLU A 19 -12.49 0.88 -29.61
N ARG A 20 -12.64 2.19 -29.39
CA ARG A 20 -11.73 3.20 -29.97
C ARG A 20 -10.29 3.01 -29.49
N ALA A 21 -10.09 2.68 -28.21
CA ALA A 21 -8.76 2.36 -27.70
C ALA A 21 -8.17 1.12 -28.41
N ALA A 22 -8.94 0.04 -28.55
CA ALA A 22 -8.53 -1.19 -29.25
C ALA A 22 -8.14 -0.95 -30.72
N VAL A 23 -8.91 -0.13 -31.46
CA VAL A 23 -8.57 0.28 -32.84
C VAL A 23 -7.26 1.08 -32.88
N VAL A 24 -7.08 2.05 -31.97
CA VAL A 24 -5.89 2.90 -31.92
C VAL A 24 -4.63 2.13 -31.52
N THR A 25 -4.73 1.21 -30.55
CA THR A 25 -3.60 0.37 -30.10
C THR A 25 -3.38 -0.87 -30.98
N ARG A 26 -4.26 -1.13 -31.95
CA ARG A 26 -4.27 -2.34 -32.81
C ARG A 26 -4.34 -3.65 -32.00
N GLN A 27 -5.09 -3.64 -30.92
CA GLN A 27 -5.32 -4.79 -30.04
C GLN A 27 -6.77 -5.25 -30.12
N SER A 28 -7.07 -6.47 -29.67
CA SER A 28 -8.47 -6.88 -29.48
C SER A 28 -9.10 -6.14 -28.30
N LEU A 29 -10.43 -5.98 -28.32
CA LEU A 29 -11.19 -5.41 -27.21
C LEU A 29 -10.89 -6.15 -25.89
N ASP A 30 -10.78 -7.48 -25.93
CA ASP A 30 -10.46 -8.31 -24.77
C ASP A 30 -9.08 -7.97 -24.17
N VAL A 31 -8.07 -7.71 -24.99
CA VAL A 31 -6.73 -7.32 -24.50
C VAL A 31 -6.80 -5.96 -23.80
N VAL A 32 -7.46 -4.97 -24.41
CA VAL A 32 -7.64 -3.64 -23.81
C VAL A 32 -8.47 -3.72 -22.52
N LEU A 33 -9.52 -4.54 -22.50
CA LEU A 33 -10.35 -4.77 -21.33
C LEU A 33 -9.54 -5.44 -20.20
N LEU A 34 -8.75 -6.48 -20.50
CA LEU A 34 -7.87 -7.14 -19.53
C LEU A 34 -6.78 -6.21 -19.00
N GLN A 35 -6.17 -5.38 -19.85
CA GLN A 35 -5.19 -4.36 -19.41
C GLN A 35 -5.85 -3.32 -18.50
N THR A 36 -7.04 -2.85 -18.86
CA THR A 36 -7.83 -1.90 -18.05
C THR A 36 -8.20 -2.50 -16.69
N ILE A 37 -8.67 -3.76 -16.67
CA ILE A 37 -8.99 -4.46 -15.42
C ILE A 37 -7.75 -4.63 -14.57
N ARG A 38 -6.65 -5.19 -15.11
CA ARG A 38 -5.39 -5.42 -14.39
C ARG A 38 -4.85 -4.15 -13.73
N GLY A 39 -4.88 -3.02 -14.44
CA GLY A 39 -4.43 -1.73 -13.90
C GLY A 39 -5.33 -1.11 -12.82
N ASN A 40 -6.54 -1.67 -12.60
CA ASN A 40 -7.54 -1.19 -11.64
C ASN A 40 -8.00 -2.31 -10.66
N LEU A 41 -7.24 -3.41 -10.55
CA LEU A 41 -7.47 -4.39 -9.48
C LEU A 41 -7.09 -3.79 -8.12
N PRO A 42 -7.76 -4.18 -7.03
CA PRO A 42 -7.34 -3.80 -5.67
C PRO A 42 -5.93 -4.37 -5.39
N PRO A 43 -5.16 -3.74 -4.47
CA PRO A 43 -3.85 -4.25 -4.09
C PRO A 43 -3.98 -5.69 -3.56
N LEU A 44 -3.21 -6.59 -4.18
CA LEU A 44 -3.18 -8.00 -3.84
C LEU A 44 -2.42 -8.20 -2.52
N LEU A 45 -2.90 -9.15 -1.71
CA LEU A 45 -2.25 -9.56 -0.46
C LEU A 45 -1.39 -10.83 -0.65
N GLU A 46 -1.14 -11.23 -1.90
CA GLU A 46 -0.54 -12.53 -2.24
C GLU A 46 0.91 -12.66 -1.77
N ASP A 47 1.64 -11.55 -1.68
CA ASP A 47 3.03 -11.48 -1.20
C ASP A 47 3.16 -11.17 0.31
N VAL A 48 2.04 -11.01 1.04
CA VAL A 48 2.03 -10.63 2.46
C VAL A 48 1.87 -11.87 3.36
N PRO A 49 2.69 -12.05 4.42
CA PRO A 49 2.52 -13.15 5.38
C PRO A 49 1.07 -13.29 5.89
N ALA A 50 0.65 -14.53 6.17
CA ALA A 50 -0.73 -14.82 6.55
C ALA A 50 -1.18 -14.09 7.83
N GLU A 51 -0.25 -13.84 8.76
CA GLU A 51 -0.49 -13.11 10.02
C GLU A 51 -0.86 -11.64 9.77
N GLU A 52 -0.13 -10.96 8.87
CA GLU A 52 -0.37 -9.56 8.49
C GLU A 52 -1.57 -9.41 7.52
N SER A 53 -1.78 -10.41 6.66
CA SER A 53 -2.86 -10.46 5.65
C SER A 53 -4.26 -10.29 6.24
N GLY A 54 -4.51 -10.77 7.46
CA GLY A 54 -5.82 -10.64 8.13
C GLY A 54 -6.17 -9.18 8.43
N GLU A 55 -5.18 -8.41 8.88
CA GLU A 55 -5.31 -7.00 9.25
C GLU A 55 -5.39 -6.10 8.01
N LEU A 56 -4.55 -6.31 7.00
CA LEU A 56 -4.62 -5.56 5.76
C LEU A 56 -5.95 -5.81 5.01
N ARG A 57 -6.53 -7.02 5.13
CA ARG A 57 -7.87 -7.31 4.62
C ARG A 57 -8.98 -6.55 5.36
N ALA A 58 -8.76 -6.14 6.61
CA ALA A 58 -9.67 -5.22 7.30
C ALA A 58 -9.55 -3.79 6.73
N LEU A 59 -8.34 -3.33 6.38
CA LEU A 59 -8.14 -2.01 5.74
C LEU A 59 -8.92 -1.88 4.42
N LEU A 60 -8.98 -2.94 3.59
CA LEU A 60 -9.80 -2.94 2.36
C LEU A 60 -11.28 -2.57 2.59
N LYS A 61 -11.82 -2.82 3.78
CA LYS A 61 -13.22 -2.60 4.17
C LYS A 61 -13.47 -1.26 4.86
N LEU A 62 -12.43 -0.51 5.23
CA LEU A 62 -12.56 0.80 5.88
C LEU A 62 -13.16 1.85 4.94
N ARG A 63 -13.76 2.92 5.49
CA ARG A 63 -14.16 4.10 4.70
C ARG A 63 -12.94 4.95 4.38
N ASP A 64 -13.10 5.90 3.48
CA ASP A 64 -11.98 6.71 2.99
C ASP A 64 -11.37 7.61 4.08
N ASP A 65 -12.18 8.17 4.97
CA ASP A 65 -11.68 8.95 6.12
C ASP A 65 -10.86 8.10 7.10
N ASP A 66 -11.33 6.88 7.38
CA ASP A 66 -10.64 5.93 8.26
C ASP A 66 -9.31 5.46 7.61
N LEU A 67 -9.29 5.26 6.28
CA LEU A 67 -8.06 5.00 5.51
C LEU A 67 -7.10 6.19 5.52
N TRP A 68 -7.60 7.43 5.41
CA TRP A 68 -6.75 8.62 5.51
C TRP A 68 -6.15 8.79 6.91
N ALA A 69 -6.89 8.44 7.97
CA ALA A 69 -6.36 8.43 9.33
C ALA A 69 -5.22 7.41 9.48
N VAL A 70 -5.37 6.19 8.94
CA VAL A 70 -4.29 5.19 8.89
C VAL A 70 -3.11 5.70 8.06
N ALA A 71 -3.33 6.18 6.84
CA ALA A 71 -2.27 6.65 5.95
C ALA A 71 -1.45 7.82 6.54
N ARG A 72 -2.06 8.65 7.39
CA ARG A 72 -1.44 9.83 8.03
C ARG A 72 -0.91 9.56 9.45
N SER A 73 -1.01 8.33 9.98
CA SER A 73 -0.54 8.03 11.34
C SER A 73 0.97 8.26 11.48
N SER A 74 1.41 8.88 12.57
CA SER A 74 2.84 9.07 12.89
C SER A 74 3.36 7.96 13.80
N ILE A 75 4.66 7.67 13.66
CA ILE A 75 5.42 6.89 14.66
C ILE A 75 5.60 7.80 15.89
N ASP A 76 5.55 7.25 17.12
CA ASP A 76 5.81 8.04 18.33
C ASP A 76 7.23 8.66 18.28
N PRO A 77 7.39 10.00 18.38
CA PRO A 77 8.70 10.66 18.40
C PRO A 77 9.64 10.19 19.52
N LYS A 78 9.14 9.56 20.59
CA LYS A 78 9.96 8.90 21.61
C LYS A 78 10.51 7.56 21.10
N GLN A 79 9.66 6.72 20.51
CA GLN A 79 10.07 5.45 19.90
C GLN A 79 11.09 5.70 18.77
N TRP A 80 10.82 6.68 17.90
CA TRP A 80 11.74 7.05 16.81
C TRP A 80 13.12 7.47 17.32
N ARG A 81 13.19 8.35 18.33
CA ARG A 81 14.46 8.74 18.95
C ARG A 81 15.19 7.57 19.61
N ARG A 82 14.45 6.66 20.26
CA ARG A 82 15.03 5.45 20.88
C ARG A 82 15.59 4.51 19.81
N HIS A 83 14.85 4.27 18.73
CA HIS A 83 15.28 3.48 17.58
C HIS A 83 16.58 4.05 16.97
N GLN A 84 16.63 5.37 16.71
CA GLN A 84 17.83 6.04 16.21
C GLN A 84 19.04 5.94 17.15
N ALA A 85 18.83 6.05 18.47
CA ALA A 85 19.90 5.86 19.45
C ALA A 85 20.44 4.41 19.45
N LEU A 86 19.55 3.42 19.38
CA LEU A 86 19.92 2.00 19.31
C LEU A 86 20.62 1.65 17.99
N LEU A 87 20.22 2.23 16.85
CA LEU A 87 20.92 2.06 15.57
C LEU A 87 22.36 2.61 15.62
N ARG A 88 22.57 3.81 16.19
CA ARG A 88 23.91 4.37 16.40
C ARG A 88 24.77 3.48 17.30
N LYS A 89 24.18 2.93 18.37
CA LYS A 89 24.86 2.01 19.28
C LYS A 89 25.17 0.64 18.64
N ASN A 90 24.32 0.19 17.71
CA ASN A 90 24.55 -1.01 16.89
C ASN A 90 25.76 -0.81 15.96
N ALA A 91 25.80 0.31 15.23
CA ALA A 91 26.92 0.66 14.35
C ALA A 91 28.27 0.77 15.10
N ALA A 92 28.24 1.13 16.39
CA ALA A 92 29.40 1.15 17.27
C ALA A 92 29.74 -0.22 17.92
N GLY A 93 29.02 -1.30 17.58
CA GLY A 93 29.23 -2.64 18.14
C GLY A 93 28.90 -2.79 19.64
N ALA A 94 28.20 -1.82 20.23
CA ALA A 94 28.13 -1.65 21.69
C ALA A 94 26.78 -2.07 22.32
N LEU A 95 25.86 -2.67 21.55
CA LEU A 95 24.55 -3.13 22.05
C LEU A 95 24.68 -4.32 23.00
N ASN A 96 24.04 -4.24 24.17
CA ASN A 96 23.81 -5.42 25.02
C ASN A 96 22.56 -6.20 24.55
N GLU A 97 22.39 -7.43 25.04
CA GLU A 97 21.28 -8.34 24.66
C GLU A 97 19.88 -7.72 24.82
N ARG A 98 19.66 -6.94 25.90
CA ARG A 98 18.37 -6.27 26.14
C ARG A 98 18.09 -5.21 25.09
N GLU A 99 19.12 -4.45 24.72
CA GLU A 99 19.05 -3.42 23.69
C GLU A 99 18.95 -4.00 22.27
N GLN A 100 19.50 -5.21 22.02
CA GLN A 100 19.30 -5.95 20.78
C GLN A 100 17.83 -6.40 20.64
N ALA A 101 17.26 -6.97 21.70
CA ALA A 101 15.84 -7.36 21.73
C ALA A 101 14.91 -6.14 21.59
N GLU A 102 15.23 -5.02 22.25
CA GLU A 102 14.51 -3.75 22.10
C GLU A 102 14.59 -3.20 20.67
N LEU A 103 15.76 -3.23 20.04
CA LEU A 103 15.94 -2.80 18.66
C LEU A 103 15.17 -3.69 17.67
N ALA A 104 15.19 -5.01 17.86
CA ALA A 104 14.42 -5.94 17.02
C ALA A 104 12.91 -5.67 17.12
N ARG A 105 12.40 -5.43 18.33
CA ARG A 105 11.00 -5.05 18.56
C ARG A 105 10.64 -3.72 17.90
N LEU A 106 11.45 -2.68 18.08
CA LEU A 106 11.20 -1.36 17.49
C LEU A 106 11.22 -1.38 15.95
N ARG A 107 12.04 -2.25 15.34
CA ARG A 107 12.02 -2.50 13.89
C ARG A 107 10.69 -3.12 13.47
N ALA A 108 10.28 -4.23 14.07
CA ALA A 108 9.01 -4.89 13.76
C ALA A 108 7.80 -3.95 13.92
N GLU A 109 7.74 -3.15 15.00
CA GLU A 109 6.69 -2.14 15.19
C GLU A 109 6.73 -1.03 14.11
N THR A 110 7.92 -0.64 13.63
CA THR A 110 8.08 0.37 12.57
C THR A 110 7.68 -0.20 11.20
N ASP A 111 8.17 -1.38 10.85
CA ASP A 111 7.92 -2.06 9.57
C ASP A 111 6.42 -2.35 9.41
N HIS A 112 5.77 -2.80 10.48
CA HIS A 112 4.31 -3.01 10.55
C HIS A 112 3.52 -1.72 10.29
N GLN A 113 3.91 -0.59 10.90
CA GLN A 113 3.29 0.70 10.64
C GLN A 113 3.50 1.18 9.20
N VAL A 114 4.71 1.01 8.66
CA VAL A 114 5.03 1.36 7.26
C VAL A 114 4.19 0.53 6.28
N LEU A 115 4.04 -0.77 6.52
CA LEU A 115 3.20 -1.66 5.71
C LEU A 115 1.73 -1.23 5.75
N ARG A 116 1.14 -1.04 6.94
CA ARG A 116 -0.24 -0.58 7.12
C ARG A 116 -0.52 0.75 6.40
N LYS A 117 0.40 1.72 6.52
CA LYS A 117 0.30 3.03 5.85
C LYS A 117 0.38 2.92 4.33
N SER A 118 1.35 2.15 3.83
CA SER A 118 1.57 1.95 2.39
C SER A 118 0.37 1.24 1.75
N PHE A 119 -0.19 0.24 2.44
CA PHE A 119 -1.40 -0.45 2.00
C PHE A 119 -2.63 0.48 2.02
N ALA A 120 -2.83 1.29 3.07
CA ALA A 120 -3.92 2.26 3.11
C ALA A 120 -3.83 3.28 1.95
N LEU A 121 -2.63 3.77 1.62
CA LEU A 121 -2.38 4.61 0.45
C LEU A 121 -2.67 3.88 -0.87
N ALA A 122 -2.31 2.60 -0.99
CA ALA A 122 -2.63 1.80 -2.17
C ALA A 122 -4.15 1.61 -2.35
N VAL A 123 -4.90 1.39 -1.27
CA VAL A 123 -6.38 1.30 -1.31
C VAL A 123 -7.00 2.65 -1.69
N LEU A 124 -6.53 3.77 -1.12
CA LEU A 124 -6.99 5.11 -1.49
C LEU A 124 -6.72 5.42 -2.99
N LYS A 125 -5.52 5.10 -3.49
CA LYS A 125 -5.18 5.24 -4.90
C LYS A 125 -6.09 4.39 -5.80
N TRP A 126 -6.36 3.14 -5.41
CA TRP A 126 -7.29 2.26 -6.11
C TRP A 126 -8.72 2.79 -6.13
N ARG A 127 -9.17 3.46 -5.06
CA ARG A 127 -10.47 4.17 -5.00
C ARG A 127 -10.51 5.50 -5.78
N GLY A 128 -9.42 5.87 -6.45
CA GLY A 128 -9.34 7.05 -7.32
C GLY A 128 -8.86 8.34 -6.64
N TYR A 129 -8.37 8.28 -5.40
CA TYR A 129 -7.79 9.44 -4.73
C TYR A 129 -6.39 9.77 -5.28
N ALA A 130 -6.14 11.06 -5.54
CA ALA A 130 -4.79 11.55 -5.75
C ALA A 130 -4.01 11.47 -4.42
N LEU A 131 -2.86 10.78 -4.44
CA LEU A 131 -2.00 10.72 -3.26
C LEU A 131 -1.19 12.02 -3.13
N PRO A 132 -1.08 12.63 -1.93
CA PRO A 132 -0.13 13.71 -1.69
C PRO A 132 1.30 13.20 -1.90
N ASN A 133 2.22 14.06 -2.37
CA ASN A 133 3.60 13.65 -2.55
C ASN A 133 4.20 13.20 -1.21
N VAL A 134 4.71 11.96 -1.16
CA VAL A 134 5.14 11.29 0.07
C VAL A 134 6.35 12.01 0.70
N GLU A 135 7.20 12.64 -0.13
CA GLU A 135 8.34 13.46 0.31
C GLU A 135 7.92 14.64 1.19
N ALA A 136 6.77 15.25 0.93
CA ALA A 136 6.25 16.37 1.72
C ALA A 136 5.83 15.95 3.14
N GLN A 137 5.52 14.66 3.35
CA GLN A 137 5.12 14.13 4.66
C GLN A 137 6.31 13.60 5.47
N ALA A 138 7.37 13.11 4.82
CA ALA A 138 8.61 12.72 5.51
C ALA A 138 9.29 13.92 6.20
N ASN A 139 9.34 15.07 5.53
CA ASN A 139 9.93 16.29 6.08
C ASN A 139 9.17 16.85 7.31
N ASN A 140 7.88 16.56 7.44
CA ASN A 140 7.06 17.00 8.59
C ASN A 140 7.16 16.06 9.81
N VAL A 141 8.06 15.06 9.76
CA VAL A 141 8.44 14.18 10.89
C VAL A 141 9.89 14.44 11.33
N MET A 142 10.59 15.37 10.66
CA MET A 142 11.97 15.78 10.97
C MET A 142 12.10 17.23 11.50
N ALA A 143 10.99 17.91 11.77
CA ALA A 143 10.91 19.18 12.50
C ALA A 143 10.34 18.94 13.91
#